data_AF-A0A317SAJ5-F1
#
_entry.id   AF-A0A317SAJ5-F1
#
_cell.length_a   1.000
_cell.length_b   1.000
_cell.length_c   1.000
_cell.angle_alpha   90.00
_cell.angle_beta   90.00
_cell.angle_gamma   90.00
#
_symmetry.space_group_name_H-M   'P 1'
#
loop_
_entity.id
_entity.type
_entity.pdbx_description
1 polymer ?
#
loop_
_entity_poly.entity_id
_entity_poly.type
_entity_poly.pdbx_seq_one_letter_code
_entity_poly.pdbx_strand_id
1 'polypeptide(L)'
;MEIIPFVSALCQEAQVLGDYHAVRKMCSRRLATLRKRLGRQTSKSKKYAPQPPSTAEEIAQEPKFVHLYLYSSERAWAHAMQMKSLLADDTTAASAGMKSHLVSRLHKAQSYAVQLCALLEDSASRAADNDVLEANAYAASLRGSEAFEKSHWEDSIKAFAISKIIYSALFSSSKNEIYKDQLTSTVDPSIRYSAYQLQLPRNMDVAAISRQYFPRQDERIVKAVEALDAKALSDPAAEAPGEGGAGVAAVTSVTWRSRTAPVEDADISVALAATQAAENAYLSLQKNNPNSTEAFDGTLLAWQEAVDTTKKAIDEQTAEGVSMGDPKMQNLQLTWTLVNYSLFCWRIARNRVMVEGIAQGGKRKNKKGGEEVRVKKLGHLKEEVA
;
A
#
# COMPACT_ATOMS: atom_id res chain seq x y z
N MET A 1 3.56 23.49 -8.83
CA MET A 1 4.97 23.56 -8.37
C MET A 1 5.59 22.17 -8.11
N GLU A 2 4.93 21.08 -8.51
CA GLU A 2 5.46 19.69 -8.62
C GLU A 2 6.55 19.34 -7.59
N ILE A 3 6.19 19.39 -6.31
CA ILE A 3 7.14 19.29 -5.20
C ILE A 3 7.69 17.88 -5.11
N ILE A 4 6.80 16.88 -5.19
CA ILE A 4 7.16 15.47 -5.06
C ILE A 4 7.92 14.94 -6.28
N PRO A 5 7.51 15.23 -7.53
CA PRO A 5 8.33 14.87 -8.69
C PRO A 5 9.74 15.46 -8.60
N PHE A 6 9.87 16.70 -8.13
CA PHE A 6 11.16 17.33 -7.93
C PHE A 6 12.02 16.61 -6.86
N VAL A 7 11.44 16.29 -5.69
CA VAL A 7 12.13 15.54 -4.64
C VAL A 7 12.51 14.14 -5.12
N SER A 8 11.58 13.43 -5.76
CA SER A 8 11.80 12.09 -6.31
C SER A 8 12.94 12.08 -7.34
N ALA A 9 12.98 13.07 -8.25
CA ALA A 9 14.07 13.19 -9.21
C ALA A 9 15.43 13.42 -8.51
N LEU A 10 15.47 14.24 -7.45
CA LEU A 10 16.70 14.43 -6.66
C LEU A 10 17.15 13.12 -5.99
N CYS A 11 16.21 12.35 -5.43
CA CYS A 11 16.47 11.06 -4.79
C CYS A 11 16.88 9.97 -5.79
N GLN A 12 16.33 9.98 -7.01
CA GLN A 12 16.70 9.02 -8.07
C GLN A 12 18.10 9.30 -8.63
N GLU A 13 18.42 10.56 -8.98
CA GLU A 13 19.77 10.98 -9.39
C GLU A 13 20.82 10.58 -8.34
N ALA A 14 20.42 10.65 -7.08
CA ALA A 14 21.18 10.26 -5.92
C ALA A 14 21.35 8.74 -5.76
N GLN A 15 20.27 7.97 -5.91
CA GLN A 15 20.27 6.52 -5.75
C GLN A 15 21.06 5.81 -6.85
N VAL A 16 21.10 6.39 -8.05
CA VAL A 16 21.99 5.95 -9.14
C VAL A 16 23.47 6.03 -8.74
N LEU A 17 23.85 6.99 -7.89
CA LEU A 17 25.22 7.13 -7.38
C LEU A 17 25.52 6.25 -6.16
N GLY A 18 24.50 5.67 -5.53
CA GLY A 18 24.62 4.71 -4.42
C GLY A 18 25.05 5.28 -3.06
N ASP A 19 25.14 6.61 -2.89
CA ASP A 19 25.62 7.23 -1.64
C ASP A 19 24.83 8.49 -1.25
N TYR A 20 24.23 8.48 -0.05
CA TYR A 20 23.51 9.61 0.55
C TYR A 20 24.38 10.87 0.71
N HIS A 21 25.70 10.70 0.86
CA HIS A 21 26.63 11.81 0.91
C HIS A 21 26.75 12.57 -0.43
N ALA A 22 26.65 11.86 -1.56
CA ALA A 22 26.66 12.48 -2.88
C ALA A 22 25.46 13.43 -3.05
N VAL A 23 24.28 13.00 -2.59
CA VAL A 23 23.03 13.78 -2.56
C VAL A 23 23.20 15.04 -1.75
N ARG A 24 23.75 14.92 -0.54
CA ARG A 24 24.01 16.04 0.36
C ARG A 24 24.96 17.06 -0.29
N LYS A 25 26.02 16.61 -0.95
CA LYS A 25 26.97 17.47 -1.69
C LYS A 25 26.30 18.15 -2.87
N MET A 26 25.50 17.43 -3.64
CA MET A 26 24.74 17.96 -4.77
C MET A 26 23.77 19.05 -4.32
N CYS A 27 22.94 18.77 -3.31
CA CYS A 27 22.01 19.74 -2.74
C CYS A 27 22.76 20.97 -2.23
N SER A 28 23.90 20.79 -1.55
CA SER A 28 24.73 21.91 -1.09
C SER A 28 25.23 22.81 -2.23
N ARG A 29 25.67 22.21 -3.35
CA ARG A 29 26.12 22.94 -4.53
C ARG A 29 24.96 23.69 -5.20
N ARG A 30 23.84 23.00 -5.47
CA ARG A 30 22.66 23.58 -6.12
C ARG A 30 22.07 24.72 -5.28
N LEU A 31 22.01 24.53 -3.97
CA LEU A 31 21.56 25.55 -3.01
C LEU A 31 22.48 26.78 -3.02
N ALA A 32 23.80 26.60 -3.05
CA ALA A 32 24.75 27.72 -3.17
C ALA A 32 24.55 28.50 -4.49
N THR A 33 24.34 27.81 -5.60
CA THR A 33 24.04 28.45 -6.90
C THR A 33 22.71 29.21 -6.87
N LEU A 34 21.67 28.62 -6.27
CA LEU A 34 20.36 29.29 -6.14
C LEU A 34 20.42 30.53 -5.27
N ARG A 35 21.12 30.48 -4.12
CA ARG A 35 21.32 31.66 -3.27
C ARG A 35 22.04 32.79 -4.00
N LYS A 36 23.01 32.48 -4.86
CA LYS A 36 23.66 33.48 -5.72
C LYS A 36 22.68 34.09 -6.71
N ARG A 37 21.89 33.26 -7.38
CA ARG A 37 20.91 33.68 -8.38
C ARG A 37 19.80 34.56 -7.79
N LEU A 38 19.35 34.24 -6.58
CA LEU A 38 18.29 34.96 -5.86
C LEU A 38 18.84 36.13 -5.02
N GLY A 39 20.13 36.47 -5.12
CA GLY A 39 20.74 37.56 -4.35
C GLY A 39 20.87 37.31 -2.84
N ARG A 40 20.43 36.15 -2.32
CA ARG A 40 20.50 35.75 -0.90
C ARG A 40 21.85 35.12 -0.52
N GLN A 41 22.94 35.63 -1.07
CA GLN A 41 24.28 35.12 -0.76
C GLN A 41 24.75 35.67 0.59
N THR A 42 25.14 34.77 1.50
CA THR A 42 25.85 35.19 2.71
C THR A 42 27.20 35.79 2.33
N SER A 43 27.46 37.03 2.77
CA SER A 43 28.76 37.68 2.56
C SER A 43 29.87 36.85 3.20
N LYS A 44 30.97 36.64 2.46
CA LYS A 44 32.15 35.91 2.96
C LYS A 44 32.98 36.71 3.97
N SER A 45 32.74 38.02 4.10
CA SER A 45 33.63 38.95 4.80
C SER A 45 32.99 39.69 5.98
N LYS A 46 31.67 39.62 6.16
CA LYS A 46 30.96 40.23 7.31
C LYS A 46 30.57 39.15 8.32
N LYS A 47 30.42 39.56 9.60
CA LYS A 47 29.80 38.73 10.65
C LYS A 47 28.52 38.10 10.10
N TYR A 48 28.31 36.81 10.40
CA TYR A 48 27.12 36.09 9.94
C TYR A 48 25.86 36.84 10.37
N ALA A 49 25.08 37.30 9.39
CA ALA A 49 23.73 37.81 9.61
C ALA A 49 22.75 36.73 9.16
N PRO A 50 21.75 36.37 10.00
CA PRO A 50 20.70 35.45 9.58
C PRO A 50 20.02 36.02 8.33
N GLN A 51 19.83 35.18 7.32
CA GLN A 51 19.11 35.59 6.13
C GLN A 51 17.64 35.82 6.50
N PRO A 52 17.00 36.89 5.98
CA PRO A 52 15.59 37.11 6.23
C PRO A 52 14.77 35.92 5.70
N PRO A 53 13.71 35.50 6.40
CA PRO A 53 12.78 34.49 5.89
C PRO A 53 12.25 34.93 4.52
N SER A 54 11.95 34.00 3.61
CA SER A 54 11.23 34.43 2.39
C SER A 54 9.80 34.80 2.75
N THR A 55 9.24 35.74 1.99
CA THR A 55 7.82 36.10 2.10
C THR A 55 7.02 35.34 1.05
N ALA A 56 5.72 35.18 1.28
CA ALA A 56 4.82 34.53 0.32
C ALA A 56 4.76 35.30 -1.02
N GLU A 57 4.89 36.63 -0.99
CA GLU A 57 4.94 37.49 -2.18
C GLU A 57 6.16 37.20 -3.07
N GLU A 58 7.33 36.92 -2.47
CA GLU A 58 8.53 36.54 -3.22
C GLU A 58 8.33 35.20 -3.96
N ILE A 59 7.61 34.26 -3.35
CA ILE A 59 7.29 32.97 -3.98
C ILE A 59 6.37 33.17 -5.18
N ALA A 60 5.37 34.04 -5.06
CA ALA A 60 4.47 34.35 -6.17
C ALA A 60 5.20 35.01 -7.36
N GLN A 61 6.23 35.82 -7.09
CA GLN A 61 7.05 36.44 -8.14
C GLN A 61 8.05 35.47 -8.76
N GLU A 62 8.67 34.59 -7.96
CA GLU A 62 9.72 33.69 -8.41
C GLU A 62 9.60 32.31 -7.72
N PRO A 63 9.06 31.28 -8.41
CA PRO A 63 8.84 29.95 -7.83
C PRO A 63 10.14 29.22 -7.46
N LYS A 64 11.31 29.75 -7.86
CA LYS A 64 12.62 29.26 -7.40
C LYS A 64 12.84 29.44 -5.90
N PHE A 65 12.08 30.30 -5.21
CA PHE A 65 12.15 30.41 -3.75
C PHE A 65 11.70 29.12 -3.06
N VAL A 66 10.70 28.40 -3.60
CA VAL A 66 10.28 27.08 -3.08
C VAL A 66 11.44 26.08 -3.10
N HIS A 67 12.21 26.07 -4.18
CA HIS A 67 13.36 25.19 -4.33
C HIS A 67 14.43 25.44 -3.25
N LEU A 68 14.55 26.67 -2.72
CA LEU A 68 15.48 26.96 -1.62
C LEU A 68 15.13 26.17 -0.35
N TYR A 69 13.83 26.02 -0.06
CA TYR A 69 13.34 25.21 1.06
C TYR A 69 13.52 23.72 0.78
N LEU A 70 13.14 23.26 -0.42
CA LEU A 70 13.29 21.85 -0.81
C LEU A 70 14.74 21.39 -0.80
N TYR A 71 15.67 22.15 -1.39
CA TYR A 71 17.09 21.80 -1.30
C TYR A 71 17.64 21.86 0.13
N SER A 72 17.06 22.71 0.99
CA SER A 72 17.48 22.81 2.40
C SER A 72 16.98 21.63 3.23
N SER A 73 15.74 21.18 3.02
CA SER A 73 15.15 20.00 3.64
C SER A 73 15.85 18.73 3.15
N GLU A 74 15.97 18.54 1.84
CA GLU A 74 16.60 17.36 1.23
C GLU A 74 18.06 17.20 1.65
N ARG A 75 18.82 18.30 1.74
CA ARG A 75 20.20 18.26 2.25
C ARG A 75 20.26 17.78 3.71
N ALA A 76 19.29 18.18 4.54
CA ALA A 76 19.24 17.78 5.94
C ALA A 76 18.78 16.32 6.07
N TRP A 77 17.78 15.90 5.29
CA TRP A 77 17.31 14.52 5.20
C TRP A 77 18.41 13.57 4.71
N ALA A 78 19.09 13.90 3.60
CA ALA A 78 20.20 13.10 3.08
C ALA A 78 21.34 12.95 4.09
N HIS A 79 21.60 13.98 4.90
CA HIS A 79 22.57 13.87 5.98
C HIS A 79 22.12 12.93 7.08
N ALA A 80 20.83 12.94 7.44
CA ALA A 80 20.27 11.97 8.38
C ALA A 80 20.36 10.54 7.83
N MET A 81 20.03 10.33 6.55
CA MET A 81 20.11 9.02 5.91
C MET A 81 21.55 8.51 5.79
N GLN A 82 22.51 9.38 5.50
CA GLN A 82 23.95 9.04 5.54
C GLN A 82 24.35 8.54 6.94
N MET A 83 23.88 9.20 7.99
CA MET A 83 24.18 8.77 9.36
C MET A 83 23.46 7.47 9.70
N LYS A 84 22.24 7.28 9.19
CA LYS A 84 21.46 6.05 9.35
C LYS A 84 22.16 4.85 8.70
N SER A 85 22.71 5.02 7.50
CA SER A 85 23.47 3.95 6.84
C SER A 85 24.73 3.59 7.62
N LEU A 86 25.47 4.60 8.11
CA LEU A 86 26.65 4.36 8.97
C LEU A 86 26.28 3.65 10.28
N LEU A 87 25.10 3.95 10.84
CA LEU A 87 24.60 3.31 12.06
C LEU A 87 24.23 1.85 11.87
N ALA A 88 23.83 1.46 10.66
CA ALA A 88 23.51 0.07 10.34
C ALA A 88 24.77 -0.82 10.38
N ASP A 89 25.94 -0.24 10.12
CA ASP A 89 27.23 -0.95 10.09
C ASP A 89 27.94 -0.99 11.45
N ASP A 90 27.58 -0.12 12.41
CA ASP A 90 28.29 0.06 13.70
C ASP A 90 27.34 0.09 14.91
N THR A 91 27.51 -0.86 15.84
CA THR A 91 26.68 -1.06 17.05
C THR A 91 27.30 -0.54 18.35
N THR A 92 28.39 0.23 18.28
CA THR A 92 29.11 0.74 19.46
C THR A 92 28.41 1.90 20.19
N ALA A 93 28.88 2.30 21.39
CA ALA A 93 28.30 3.42 22.16
C ALA A 93 28.30 4.78 21.42
N ALA A 94 29.16 4.96 20.41
CA ALA A 94 29.12 6.11 19.49
C ALA A 94 27.78 6.20 18.71
N SER A 95 27.07 5.07 18.58
CA SER A 95 25.75 4.93 17.94
C SER A 95 24.68 5.81 18.59
N ALA A 96 24.67 5.96 19.92
CA ALA A 96 23.65 6.76 20.60
C ALA A 96 23.75 8.26 20.30
N GLY A 97 24.97 8.80 20.29
CA GLY A 97 25.24 10.19 19.89
C GLY A 97 24.91 10.43 18.41
N MET A 98 25.25 9.46 17.56
CA MET A 98 24.92 9.48 16.12
C MET A 98 23.41 9.48 15.90
N LYS A 99 22.65 8.65 16.64
CA LYS A 99 21.18 8.60 16.58
C LYS A 99 20.53 9.92 16.99
N SER A 100 20.99 10.55 18.07
CA SER A 100 20.51 11.88 18.48
C SER A 100 20.77 12.95 17.39
N HIS A 101 21.95 12.91 16.80
CA HIS A 101 22.31 13.83 15.72
C HIS A 101 21.51 13.55 14.44
N LEU A 102 21.23 12.29 14.11
CA LEU A 102 20.34 11.88 13.01
C LEU A 102 18.95 12.48 13.20
N VAL A 103 18.35 12.29 14.38
CA VAL A 103 17.03 12.85 14.71
C VAL A 103 17.04 14.38 14.61
N SER A 104 18.09 15.04 15.08
CA SER A 104 18.26 16.49 14.95
C SER A 104 18.31 16.96 13.49
N ARG A 105 18.84 16.14 12.57
CA ARG A 105 18.86 16.43 11.13
C ARG A 105 17.51 16.23 10.48
N LEU A 106 16.77 15.19 10.87
CA LEU A 106 15.37 15.00 10.42
C LEU A 106 14.48 16.13 10.91
N HIS A 107 14.59 16.53 12.18
CA HIS A 107 13.87 17.67 12.72
C HIS A 107 14.16 18.95 11.92
N LYS A 108 15.43 19.17 11.56
CA LYS A 108 15.80 20.30 10.70
C LYS A 108 15.18 20.20 9.30
N ALA A 109 15.13 19.01 8.70
CA ALA A 109 14.48 18.80 7.41
C ALA A 109 12.98 19.14 7.50
N GLN A 110 12.31 18.62 8.52
CA GLN A 110 10.90 18.87 8.82
C GLN A 110 10.62 20.36 9.06
N SER A 111 11.48 21.07 9.78
CA SER A 111 11.33 22.52 10.01
C SER A 111 11.31 23.35 8.71
N TYR A 112 12.10 22.96 7.70
CA TYR A 112 12.09 23.63 6.40
C TYR A 112 10.83 23.30 5.61
N ALA A 113 10.34 22.07 5.67
CA ALA A 113 9.11 21.66 5.01
C ALA A 113 7.88 22.36 5.64
N VAL A 114 7.82 22.48 6.97
CA VAL A 114 6.76 23.22 7.66
C VAL A 114 6.79 24.71 7.32
N GLN A 115 7.97 25.33 7.25
CA GLN A 115 8.10 26.71 6.78
C GLN A 115 7.60 26.88 5.35
N LEU A 116 7.89 25.91 4.47
CA LEU A 116 7.38 25.92 3.10
C LEU A 116 5.85 25.82 3.07
N CYS A 117 5.26 24.93 3.86
CA CYS A 117 3.79 24.80 3.96
C CYS A 117 3.16 26.12 4.40
N ALA A 118 3.67 26.72 5.48
CA ALA A 118 3.15 28.00 5.99
C ALA A 118 3.23 29.14 4.96
N LEU A 119 4.24 29.11 4.08
CA LEU A 119 4.39 30.11 3.02
C LEU A 119 3.45 29.86 1.83
N LEU A 120 3.14 28.60 1.52
CA LEU A 120 2.21 28.23 0.44
C LEU A 120 0.74 28.35 0.88
N GLU A 121 0.45 28.19 2.17
CA GLU A 121 -0.88 28.41 2.74
C GLU A 121 -1.30 29.88 2.74
N ASP A 122 -0.33 30.81 2.70
CA ASP A 122 -0.64 32.23 2.59
C ASP A 122 -1.18 32.54 1.18
N SER A 123 -2.34 33.19 1.14
CA SER A 123 -3.01 33.69 -0.06
C SER A 123 -2.10 34.52 -0.98
N ALA A 124 -1.09 35.19 -0.42
CA ALA A 124 -0.14 35.99 -1.18
C ALA A 124 0.76 35.14 -2.10
N SER A 125 0.91 33.84 -1.85
CA SER A 125 1.76 32.93 -2.63
C SER A 125 1.17 32.55 -3.99
N ARG A 126 -0.15 32.72 -4.18
CA ARG A 126 -0.90 32.28 -5.38
C ARG A 126 -0.65 30.81 -5.76
N ALA A 127 -0.31 29.97 -4.79
CA ALA A 127 -0.13 28.54 -5.00
C ALA A 127 -1.47 27.85 -5.30
N ALA A 128 -1.43 26.80 -6.11
CA ALA A 128 -2.61 25.96 -6.34
C ALA A 128 -2.89 25.09 -5.09
N ASP A 129 -4.15 24.76 -4.84
CA ASP A 129 -4.54 23.92 -3.69
C ASP A 129 -3.81 22.56 -3.68
N ASN A 130 -3.56 21.99 -4.86
CA ASN A 130 -2.77 20.77 -5.01
C ASN A 130 -1.32 20.93 -4.53
N ASP A 131 -0.69 22.08 -4.80
CA ASP A 131 0.69 22.36 -4.36
C ASP A 131 0.78 22.52 -2.84
N VAL A 132 -0.24 23.12 -2.22
CA VAL A 132 -0.34 23.24 -0.76
C VAL A 132 -0.48 21.87 -0.13
N LEU A 133 -1.30 20.99 -0.73
CA LEU A 133 -1.48 19.62 -0.25
C LEU A 133 -0.23 18.76 -0.45
N GLU A 134 0.46 18.86 -1.59
CA GLU A 134 1.75 18.21 -1.80
C GLU A 134 2.78 18.62 -0.74
N ALA A 135 2.88 19.92 -0.46
CA ALA A 135 3.79 20.44 0.56
C ALA A 135 3.44 19.88 1.95
N ASN A 136 2.15 19.86 2.30
CA ASN A 136 1.68 19.31 3.57
C ASN A 136 1.96 17.80 3.68
N ALA A 137 1.74 17.03 2.62
CA ALA A 137 2.07 15.60 2.60
C ALA A 137 3.57 15.33 2.75
N TYR A 138 4.42 16.17 2.14
CA TYR A 138 5.87 16.13 2.27
C TYR A 138 6.34 16.49 3.69
N ALA A 139 5.78 17.53 4.29
CA ALA A 139 6.08 17.90 5.67
C ALA A 139 5.65 16.79 6.65
N ALA A 140 4.49 16.18 6.41
CA ALA A 140 3.98 15.07 7.20
C ALA A 140 4.85 13.81 7.10
N SER A 141 5.37 13.46 5.91
CA SER A 141 6.26 12.30 5.74
C SER A 141 7.61 12.48 6.47
N LEU A 142 8.17 13.69 6.46
CA LEU A 142 9.39 14.01 7.22
C LEU A 142 9.13 13.99 8.73
N ARG A 143 7.97 14.49 9.17
CA ARG A 143 7.57 14.43 10.59
C ARG A 143 7.38 12.99 11.06
N GLY A 144 6.74 12.14 10.24
CA GLY A 144 6.60 10.71 10.50
C GLY A 144 7.97 10.04 10.62
N SER A 145 8.88 10.35 9.69
CA SER A 145 10.26 9.82 9.73
C SER A 145 11.01 10.23 10.99
N GLU A 146 10.86 11.47 11.46
CA GLU A 146 11.46 11.92 12.72
C GLU A 146 10.91 11.15 13.93
N ALA A 147 9.58 11.01 14.02
CA ALA A 147 8.93 10.30 15.13
C ALA A 147 9.27 8.80 15.14
N PHE A 148 9.37 8.19 13.94
CA PHE A 148 9.80 6.81 13.74
C PHE A 148 11.19 6.56 14.32
N GLU A 149 12.17 7.42 14.02
CA GLU A 149 13.53 7.29 14.54
C GLU A 149 13.63 7.51 16.06
N LYS A 150 12.71 8.30 16.62
CA LYS A 150 12.55 8.47 18.08
C LYS A 150 11.78 7.32 18.73
N SER A 151 11.34 6.30 18.00
CA SER A 151 10.49 5.21 18.49
C SER A 151 9.14 5.70 19.07
N HIS A 152 8.67 6.88 18.66
CA HIS A 152 7.34 7.39 19.03
C HIS A 152 6.33 6.89 17.99
N TRP A 153 5.91 5.63 18.14
CA TRP A 153 5.15 4.91 17.11
C TRP A 153 3.77 5.53 16.83
N GLU A 154 3.05 6.01 17.86
CA GLU A 154 1.74 6.64 17.67
C GLU A 154 1.83 7.93 16.85
N ASP A 155 2.79 8.80 17.18
CA ASP A 155 3.00 10.07 16.48
C ASP A 155 3.51 9.85 15.06
N SER A 156 4.33 8.80 14.87
CA SER A 156 4.75 8.33 13.55
C SER A 156 3.55 7.93 12.69
N ILE A 157 2.65 7.10 13.22
CA ILE A 157 1.43 6.67 12.49
C ILE A 157 0.55 7.88 12.17
N LYS A 158 0.29 8.78 13.13
CA LYS A 158 -0.53 9.99 12.89
C LYS A 158 0.04 10.84 11.75
N ALA A 159 1.35 11.08 11.73
CA ALA A 159 1.99 11.89 10.70
C ALA A 159 2.03 11.16 9.33
N PHE A 160 2.35 9.86 9.30
CA PHE A 160 2.33 9.09 8.06
C PHE A 160 0.91 8.88 7.53
N ALA A 161 -0.10 8.80 8.38
CA ALA A 161 -1.51 8.74 7.99
C ALA A 161 -1.93 9.97 7.19
N ILE A 162 -1.51 11.17 7.63
CA ILE A 162 -1.75 12.41 6.88
C ILE A 162 -1.13 12.31 5.48
N SER A 163 0.14 11.93 5.42
CA SER A 163 0.87 11.77 4.16
C SER A 163 0.21 10.74 3.24
N LYS A 164 -0.22 9.59 3.79
CA LYS A 164 -0.89 8.53 3.03
C LYS A 164 -2.18 9.01 2.39
N ILE A 165 -3.05 9.64 3.19
CA ILE A 165 -4.37 10.08 2.72
C ILE A 165 -4.22 11.14 1.63
N ILE A 166 -3.35 12.14 1.83
CA ILE A 166 -3.14 13.20 0.84
C ILE A 166 -2.54 12.64 -0.45
N TYR A 167 -1.48 11.81 -0.39
CA TYR A 167 -0.92 11.22 -1.61
C TYR A 167 -1.88 10.25 -2.30
N SER A 168 -2.74 9.55 -1.56
CA SER A 168 -3.77 8.69 -2.17
C SER A 168 -4.84 9.50 -2.91
N ALA A 169 -5.25 10.65 -2.35
CA ALA A 169 -6.17 11.57 -3.00
C ALA A 169 -5.53 12.22 -4.25
N LEU A 170 -4.28 12.69 -4.14
CA LEU A 170 -3.53 13.25 -5.26
C LEU A 170 -3.28 12.21 -6.37
N PHE A 171 -2.99 10.96 -5.99
CA PHE A 171 -2.87 9.85 -6.94
C PHE A 171 -4.19 9.58 -7.68
N SER A 172 -5.33 9.64 -6.99
CA SER A 172 -6.64 9.45 -7.62
C SER A 172 -6.98 10.55 -8.62
N SER A 173 -6.56 11.80 -8.35
CA SER A 173 -6.76 12.93 -9.26
C SER A 173 -5.79 12.95 -10.45
N SER A 174 -4.49 12.73 -10.19
CA SER A 174 -3.41 12.95 -11.18
C SER A 174 -2.96 11.66 -11.88
N LYS A 175 -3.18 10.49 -11.26
CA LYS A 175 -2.68 9.16 -11.69
C LYS A 175 -1.16 9.08 -11.89
N ASN A 176 -0.41 9.98 -11.26
CA ASN A 176 1.05 10.01 -11.35
C ASN A 176 1.66 8.89 -10.48
N GLU A 177 2.43 7.98 -11.09
CA GLU A 177 3.02 6.81 -10.42
C GLU A 177 4.02 7.18 -9.32
N ILE A 178 4.57 8.40 -9.34
CA ILE A 178 5.52 8.88 -8.31
C ILE A 178 4.88 8.88 -6.92
N TYR A 179 3.58 9.22 -6.81
CA TYR A 179 2.87 9.17 -5.52
C TYR A 179 2.76 7.74 -5.01
N LYS A 180 2.48 6.78 -5.90
CA LYS A 180 2.40 5.36 -5.55
C LYS A 180 3.76 4.81 -5.10
N ASP A 181 4.84 5.24 -5.74
CA ASP A 181 6.20 4.85 -5.35
C ASP A 181 6.55 5.38 -3.96
N GLN A 182 6.28 6.66 -3.68
CA GLN A 182 6.48 7.24 -2.34
C GLN A 182 5.67 6.51 -1.25
N LEU A 183 4.41 6.19 -1.54
CA LEU A 183 3.55 5.42 -0.64
C LEU A 183 4.11 4.02 -0.36
N THR A 184 4.50 3.30 -1.41
CA THR A 184 4.94 1.90 -1.31
C THR A 184 6.34 1.77 -0.71
N SER A 185 7.25 2.69 -1.02
CA SER A 185 8.65 2.65 -0.59
C SER A 185 8.87 3.14 0.84
N THR A 186 8.14 4.18 1.27
CA THR A 186 8.42 4.85 2.57
C THR A 186 7.25 4.81 3.53
N VAL A 187 6.05 5.22 3.10
CA VAL A 187 4.92 5.46 4.00
C VAL A 187 4.33 4.14 4.50
N ASP A 188 3.97 3.23 3.60
CA ASP A 188 3.29 1.97 3.96
C ASP A 188 4.14 1.04 4.83
N PRO A 189 5.44 0.80 4.53
CA PRO A 189 6.30 0.01 5.41
C PRO A 189 6.46 0.64 6.80
N SER A 190 6.56 1.97 6.87
CA SER A 190 6.72 2.69 8.15
C SER A 190 5.47 2.58 9.03
N ILE A 191 4.28 2.67 8.43
CA ILE A 191 3.00 2.48 9.14
C ILE A 191 2.87 1.03 9.62
N ARG A 192 3.13 0.03 8.75
CA ARG A 192 3.07 -1.39 9.13
C ARG A 192 3.99 -1.71 10.31
N TYR A 193 5.23 -1.23 10.24
CA TYR A 193 6.20 -1.45 11.32
C TYR A 193 5.78 -0.74 12.61
N SER A 194 5.32 0.51 12.54
CA SER A 194 4.85 1.24 13.72
C SER A 194 3.63 0.58 14.35
N ALA A 195 2.69 0.08 13.53
CA ALA A 195 1.50 -0.64 13.98
C ALA A 195 1.86 -1.97 14.66
N TYR A 196 2.86 -2.69 14.12
CA TYR A 196 3.41 -3.88 14.76
C TYR A 196 4.00 -3.58 16.14
N GLN A 197 4.77 -2.49 16.27
CA GLN A 197 5.34 -2.07 17.56
C GLN A 197 4.29 -1.68 18.60
N LEU A 198 3.14 -1.13 18.16
CA LEU A 198 1.99 -0.81 19.02
C LEU A 198 1.08 -2.02 19.30
N GLN A 199 1.42 -3.20 18.80
CA GLN A 199 0.61 -4.42 18.94
C GLN A 199 -0.82 -4.27 18.42
N LEU A 200 -1.02 -3.43 17.39
CA LEU A 200 -2.29 -3.35 16.69
C LEU A 200 -2.61 -4.69 16.00
N PRO A 201 -3.90 -5.03 15.82
CA PRO A 201 -4.27 -6.30 15.22
C PRO A 201 -3.73 -6.37 13.77
N ARG A 202 -2.97 -7.44 13.49
CA ARG A 202 -2.20 -7.64 12.24
C ARG A 202 -3.08 -7.70 10.98
N ASN A 203 -4.38 -7.90 11.15
CA ASN A 203 -5.37 -7.98 10.09
C ASN A 203 -5.88 -6.62 9.60
N MET A 204 -5.51 -5.53 10.26
CA MET A 204 -5.92 -4.20 9.83
C MET A 204 -5.12 -3.74 8.61
N ASP A 205 -5.83 -3.35 7.56
CA ASP A 205 -5.21 -2.74 6.40
C ASP A 205 -4.57 -1.38 6.75
N VAL A 206 -3.47 -1.05 6.07
CA VAL A 206 -2.72 0.19 6.24
C VAL A 206 -3.61 1.41 5.97
N ALA A 207 -4.54 1.33 5.01
CA ALA A 207 -5.49 2.41 4.75
C ALA A 207 -6.47 2.58 5.91
N ALA A 208 -6.97 1.48 6.50
CA ALA A 208 -7.85 1.53 7.66
C ALA A 208 -7.14 2.12 8.90
N ILE A 209 -5.90 1.70 9.16
CA ILE A 209 -5.07 2.26 10.24
C ILE A 209 -4.89 3.77 10.02
N SER A 210 -4.57 4.18 8.79
CA SER A 210 -4.33 5.59 8.49
C SER A 210 -5.57 6.44 8.72
N ARG A 211 -6.76 5.95 8.40
CA ARG A 211 -8.03 6.67 8.64
C ARG A 211 -8.36 6.79 10.12
N GLN A 212 -8.10 5.75 10.90
CA GLN A 212 -8.32 5.76 12.35
C GLN A 212 -7.41 6.76 13.06
N TYR A 213 -6.15 6.84 12.64
CA TYR A 213 -5.12 7.70 13.26
C TYR A 213 -4.98 9.08 12.60
N PHE A 214 -5.81 9.40 11.60
CA PHE A 214 -5.80 10.71 10.98
C PHE A 214 -6.33 11.79 11.96
N PRO A 215 -5.56 12.86 12.23
CA PRO A 215 -6.01 13.90 13.14
C PRO A 215 -7.14 14.72 12.50
N ARG A 216 -8.38 14.42 12.88
CA ARG A 216 -9.59 15.17 12.45
C ARG A 216 -9.67 16.58 13.02
N GLN A 217 -8.76 16.96 13.92
CA GLN A 217 -8.71 18.27 14.55
C GLN A 217 -8.25 19.37 13.57
N ASP A 218 -7.46 19.00 12.55
CA ASP A 218 -6.98 19.93 11.54
C ASP A 218 -8.03 20.12 10.44
N GLU A 219 -9.07 20.90 10.73
CA GLU A 219 -10.20 21.15 9.81
C GLU A 219 -9.79 21.61 8.41
N ARG A 220 -8.64 22.30 8.28
CA ARG A 220 -8.13 22.79 7.00
C ARG A 220 -7.69 21.65 6.08
N ILE A 221 -6.93 20.70 6.63
CA ILE A 221 -6.43 19.55 5.88
C ILE A 221 -7.59 18.62 5.56
N VAL A 222 -8.53 18.44 6.49
CA VAL A 222 -9.77 17.68 6.28
C VAL A 222 -10.55 18.26 5.09
N LYS A 223 -10.86 19.56 5.11
CA LYS A 223 -11.63 20.23 4.03
C LYS A 223 -10.92 20.17 2.69
N ALA A 224 -9.59 20.35 2.67
CA ALA A 224 -8.81 20.31 1.44
C ALA A 224 -8.72 18.89 0.85
N VAL A 225 -8.65 17.86 1.70
CA VAL A 225 -8.69 16.45 1.25
C VAL A 225 -10.09 16.07 0.77
N GLU A 226 -11.15 16.46 1.47
CA GLU A 226 -12.55 16.21 1.08
C GLU A 226 -12.90 16.89 -0.25
N ALA A 227 -12.33 18.06 -0.54
CA ALA A 227 -12.50 18.75 -1.81
C ALA A 227 -11.90 17.99 -3.01
N LEU A 228 -10.82 17.22 -2.77
CA LEU A 228 -10.16 16.41 -3.80
C LEU A 228 -10.73 15.00 -3.93
N ASP A 229 -11.05 14.39 -2.80
CA ASP A 229 -11.64 13.06 -2.76
C ASP A 229 -12.57 12.94 -1.55
N ALA A 230 -13.87 13.08 -1.82
CA ALA A 230 -14.94 12.88 -0.85
C ALA A 230 -14.91 11.47 -0.23
N LYS A 231 -14.26 10.49 -0.89
CA LYS A 231 -14.16 9.10 -0.44
C LYS A 231 -12.87 8.77 0.31
N ALA A 232 -11.92 9.72 0.39
CA ALA A 232 -10.60 9.47 1.00
C ALA A 232 -10.70 9.22 2.51
N LEU A 233 -11.65 9.88 3.19
CA LEU A 233 -11.85 9.82 4.64
C LEU A 233 -13.03 8.94 5.08
N SER A 234 -13.94 8.59 4.17
CA SER A 234 -15.11 7.75 4.48
C SER A 234 -14.75 6.27 4.50
N ASP A 235 -15.04 5.60 5.60
CA ASP A 235 -14.83 4.16 5.76
C ASP A 235 -15.58 3.37 4.68
N PRO A 236 -14.96 2.37 4.01
CA PRO A 236 -15.69 1.45 3.15
C PRO A 236 -16.72 0.61 3.93
N ALA A 237 -16.70 0.67 5.26
CA ALA A 237 -17.69 0.05 6.15
C ALA A 237 -18.89 0.97 6.49
N ALA A 238 -18.79 2.28 6.23
CA ALA A 238 -19.88 3.24 6.47
C ALA A 238 -20.75 3.47 5.22
N GLU A 239 -20.27 3.12 4.03
CA GLU A 239 -21.11 2.97 2.84
C GLU A 239 -21.71 1.56 2.82
N ALA A 240 -22.99 1.45 3.19
CA ALA A 240 -23.83 0.37 2.66
C ALA A 240 -23.70 0.36 1.11
N PRO A 241 -23.78 -0.81 0.46
CA PRO A 241 -23.21 -1.05 -0.86
C PRO A 241 -23.88 -0.20 -1.94
N GLY A 242 -23.25 0.92 -2.28
CA GLY A 242 -23.57 1.74 -3.43
C GLY A 242 -22.92 1.14 -4.68
N GLU A 243 -23.77 0.69 -5.59
CA GLU A 243 -23.48 0.13 -6.91
C GLU A 243 -22.34 0.88 -7.64
N GLY A 244 -21.23 0.19 -7.94
CA GLY A 244 -20.28 0.68 -8.96
C GLY A 244 -18.79 0.48 -8.71
N GLY A 245 -18.37 -0.14 -7.61
CA GLY A 245 -16.97 -0.54 -7.41
C GLY A 245 -16.89 -1.94 -6.84
N ALA A 246 -16.19 -2.84 -7.51
CA ALA A 246 -15.92 -4.21 -7.05
C ALA A 246 -14.97 -4.21 -5.83
N GLY A 247 -15.43 -3.63 -4.73
CA GLY A 247 -14.87 -3.78 -3.39
C GLY A 247 -15.34 -5.12 -2.85
N VAL A 248 -14.44 -6.09 -2.90
CA VAL A 248 -14.64 -7.45 -2.42
C VAL A 248 -14.92 -7.41 -0.91
N ALA A 249 -16.15 -7.76 -0.51
CA ALA A 249 -16.61 -7.70 0.88
C ALA A 249 -15.80 -8.66 1.78
N ALA A 250 -14.89 -8.14 2.59
CA ALA A 250 -14.00 -8.95 3.41
C ALA A 250 -14.79 -9.88 4.37
N VAL A 251 -14.57 -11.19 4.27
CA VAL A 251 -15.19 -12.18 5.15
C VAL A 251 -14.47 -12.17 6.50
N THR A 252 -15.14 -11.69 7.55
CA THR A 252 -14.54 -11.50 8.89
C THR A 252 -14.54 -12.76 9.75
N SER A 253 -15.45 -13.69 9.52
CA SER A 253 -15.51 -14.96 10.25
C SER A 253 -16.09 -16.07 9.38
N VAL A 254 -15.56 -17.28 9.56
CA VAL A 254 -15.98 -18.48 8.86
C VAL A 254 -16.52 -19.48 9.86
N THR A 255 -17.74 -19.97 9.64
CA THR A 255 -18.33 -21.03 10.46
C THR A 255 -18.33 -22.34 9.69
N TRP A 256 -17.66 -23.35 10.24
CA TRP A 256 -17.66 -24.71 9.70
C TRP A 256 -18.18 -25.70 10.74
N ARG A 257 -19.30 -26.35 10.41
CA ARG A 257 -20.07 -27.20 11.32
C ARG A 257 -20.49 -26.44 12.59
N SER A 258 -19.88 -26.73 13.74
CA SER A 258 -20.17 -26.11 15.03
C SER A 258 -19.01 -25.26 15.56
N ARG A 259 -18.02 -24.94 14.72
CA ARG A 259 -16.86 -24.12 15.08
C ARG A 259 -16.84 -22.87 14.22
N THR A 260 -16.63 -21.73 14.86
CA THR A 260 -16.46 -20.44 14.21
C THR A 260 -15.00 -20.04 14.35
N ALA A 261 -14.32 -19.85 13.22
CA ALA A 261 -12.96 -19.32 13.17
C ALA A 261 -13.00 -17.86 12.67
N PRO A 262 -12.38 -16.92 13.40
CA PRO A 262 -12.11 -15.60 12.85
C PRO A 262 -11.07 -15.73 11.72
N VAL A 263 -11.28 -15.00 10.61
CA VAL A 263 -10.30 -14.94 9.52
C VAL A 263 -9.31 -13.82 9.87
N GLU A 264 -8.11 -14.21 10.33
CA GLU A 264 -7.08 -13.26 10.74
C GLU A 264 -6.22 -12.76 9.55
N ASP A 265 -6.16 -13.51 8.46
CA ASP A 265 -5.34 -13.15 7.29
C ASP A 265 -6.15 -12.39 6.23
N ALA A 266 -5.69 -11.19 5.88
CA ALA A 266 -6.33 -10.32 4.89
C ALA A 266 -6.41 -10.98 3.51
N ASP A 267 -5.35 -11.67 3.07
CA ASP A 267 -5.31 -12.37 1.79
C ASP A 267 -6.36 -13.49 1.71
N ILE A 268 -6.56 -14.22 2.81
CA ILE A 268 -7.62 -15.25 2.91
C ILE A 268 -8.99 -14.59 2.87
N SER A 269 -9.18 -13.46 3.56
CA SER A 269 -10.46 -12.74 3.56
C SER A 269 -10.86 -12.24 2.17
N VAL A 270 -9.89 -11.78 1.37
CA VAL A 270 -10.09 -11.34 -0.01
C VAL A 270 -10.39 -12.54 -0.91
N ALA A 271 -9.63 -13.63 -0.78
CA ALA A 271 -9.85 -14.83 -1.58
C ALA A 271 -11.24 -15.44 -1.31
N LEU A 272 -11.68 -15.53 -0.05
CA LEU A 272 -13.02 -16.02 0.32
C LEU A 272 -14.14 -15.11 -0.19
N ALA A 273 -13.91 -13.81 -0.23
CA ALA A 273 -14.89 -12.88 -0.75
C ALA A 273 -14.96 -12.93 -2.29
N ALA A 274 -13.84 -13.20 -2.96
CA ALA A 274 -13.82 -13.52 -4.39
C ALA A 274 -14.57 -14.83 -4.69
N THR A 275 -14.46 -15.86 -3.83
CA THR A 275 -15.26 -17.09 -4.01
C THR A 275 -16.75 -16.82 -3.87
N GLN A 276 -17.19 -16.04 -2.88
CA GLN A 276 -18.61 -15.65 -2.73
C GLN A 276 -19.12 -14.87 -3.95
N ALA A 277 -18.32 -13.94 -4.50
CA ALA A 277 -18.67 -13.23 -5.72
C ALA A 277 -18.83 -14.19 -6.91
N ALA A 278 -17.91 -15.15 -7.06
CA ALA A 278 -17.95 -16.14 -8.13
C ALA A 278 -19.13 -17.13 -7.97
N GLU A 279 -19.53 -17.47 -6.74
CA GLU A 279 -20.72 -18.28 -6.46
C GLU A 279 -22.01 -17.54 -6.82
N ASN A 280 -22.11 -16.26 -6.47
CA ASN A 280 -23.25 -15.41 -6.85
C ASN A 280 -23.36 -15.24 -8.36
N ALA A 281 -22.21 -15.09 -9.05
CA ALA A 281 -22.15 -15.07 -10.51
C ALA A 281 -22.64 -16.39 -11.11
N TYR A 282 -22.20 -17.54 -10.59
CA TYR A 282 -22.68 -18.86 -11.00
C TYR A 282 -24.19 -19.01 -10.81
N LEU A 283 -24.73 -18.63 -9.63
CA LEU A 283 -26.16 -18.71 -9.33
C LEU A 283 -27.01 -17.85 -10.29
N SER A 284 -26.49 -16.70 -10.72
CA SER A 284 -27.15 -15.85 -11.71
C SER A 284 -27.17 -16.49 -13.12
N LEU A 285 -26.07 -17.13 -13.52
CA LEU A 285 -25.94 -17.80 -14.81
C LEU A 285 -26.74 -19.11 -14.88
N GLN A 286 -26.83 -19.83 -13.77
CA GLN A 286 -27.59 -21.08 -13.67
C GLN A 286 -29.08 -20.89 -13.98
N LYS A 287 -29.66 -19.72 -13.63
CA LYS A 287 -31.05 -19.38 -13.97
C LYS A 287 -31.30 -19.31 -15.48
N ASN A 288 -30.27 -18.95 -16.25
CA ASN A 288 -30.38 -18.74 -17.69
C ASN A 288 -29.94 -19.98 -18.50
N ASN A 289 -28.95 -20.75 -18.03
CA ASN A 289 -28.43 -21.94 -18.72
C ASN A 289 -28.04 -23.05 -17.74
N PRO A 290 -28.93 -24.03 -17.46
CA PRO A 290 -28.70 -25.06 -16.43
C PRO A 290 -27.61 -26.11 -16.77
N ASN A 291 -27.18 -26.20 -18.04
CA ASN A 291 -26.23 -27.22 -18.51
C ASN A 291 -24.86 -26.66 -18.93
N SER A 292 -24.55 -25.38 -18.66
CA SER A 292 -23.26 -24.82 -19.07
C SER A 292 -22.15 -25.25 -18.11
N THR A 293 -21.18 -26.00 -18.62
CA THR A 293 -19.96 -26.38 -17.89
C THR A 293 -19.00 -25.22 -17.70
N GLU A 294 -19.03 -24.24 -18.61
CA GLU A 294 -18.16 -23.04 -18.60
C GLU A 294 -18.44 -22.14 -17.39
N ALA A 295 -19.68 -22.15 -16.87
CA ALA A 295 -20.06 -21.38 -15.69
C ALA A 295 -19.34 -21.87 -14.41
N PHE A 296 -18.85 -23.11 -14.38
CA PHE A 296 -18.14 -23.66 -13.23
C PHE A 296 -16.67 -23.25 -13.18
N ASP A 297 -16.04 -22.92 -14.32
CA ASP A 297 -14.59 -22.71 -14.38
C ASP A 297 -14.17 -21.46 -13.59
N GLY A 298 -14.96 -20.38 -13.64
CA GLY A 298 -14.72 -19.18 -12.84
C GLY A 298 -14.83 -19.43 -11.34
N THR A 299 -15.86 -20.16 -10.90
CA THR A 299 -16.05 -20.52 -9.49
C THR A 299 -14.96 -21.47 -9.00
N LEU A 300 -14.55 -22.46 -9.81
CA LEU A 300 -13.48 -23.38 -9.45
C LEU A 300 -12.12 -22.70 -9.37
N LEU A 301 -11.83 -21.74 -10.25
CA LEU A 301 -10.60 -20.96 -10.20
C LEU A 301 -10.52 -20.13 -8.92
N ALA A 302 -11.61 -19.42 -8.58
CA ALA A 302 -11.67 -18.65 -7.32
C ALA A 302 -11.50 -19.55 -6.08
N TRP A 303 -12.16 -20.71 -6.05
CA TRP A 303 -12.00 -21.67 -4.95
C TRP A 303 -10.60 -22.30 -4.90
N GLN A 304 -9.94 -22.50 -6.04
CA GLN A 304 -8.56 -22.99 -6.10
C GLN A 304 -7.58 -21.94 -5.53
N GLU A 305 -7.73 -20.68 -5.91
CA GLU A 305 -6.95 -19.57 -5.37
C GLU A 305 -7.12 -19.42 -3.85
N ALA A 306 -8.34 -19.62 -3.34
CA ALA A 306 -8.60 -19.65 -1.89
C ALA A 306 -7.91 -20.82 -1.18
N VAL A 307 -7.79 -22.01 -1.81
CA VAL A 307 -7.03 -23.13 -1.24
C VAL A 307 -5.54 -22.81 -1.21
N ASP A 308 -5.00 -22.28 -2.31
CA ASP A 308 -3.58 -22.02 -2.45
C ASP A 308 -3.11 -20.91 -1.50
N THR A 309 -3.91 -19.85 -1.34
CA THR A 309 -3.67 -18.78 -0.35
C THR A 309 -3.71 -19.29 1.09
N THR A 310 -4.71 -20.11 1.45
CA THR A 310 -4.81 -20.68 2.80
C THR A 310 -3.66 -21.65 3.09
N LYS A 311 -3.23 -22.44 2.09
CA LYS A 311 -2.09 -23.35 2.23
C LYS A 311 -0.79 -22.57 2.41
N LYS A 312 -0.58 -21.52 1.64
CA LYS A 312 0.59 -20.64 1.77
C LYS A 312 0.68 -20.04 3.19
N ALA A 313 -0.44 -19.57 3.75
CA ALA A 313 -0.48 -19.04 5.11
C ALA A 313 -0.12 -20.11 6.17
N ILE A 314 -0.57 -21.36 5.99
CA ILE A 314 -0.18 -22.48 6.85
C ILE A 314 1.32 -22.75 6.73
N ASP A 315 1.85 -22.83 5.51
CA ASP A 315 3.26 -23.11 5.26
C ASP A 315 4.16 -22.01 5.89
N GLU A 316 3.77 -20.74 5.77
CA GLU A 316 4.45 -19.61 6.42
C GLU A 316 4.43 -19.72 7.96
N GLN A 317 3.30 -20.03 8.58
CA GLN A 317 3.21 -20.20 10.03
C GLN A 317 3.98 -21.44 10.53
N THR A 318 4.04 -22.51 9.75
CA THR A 318 4.88 -23.67 10.10
C THR A 318 6.37 -23.36 9.96
N ALA A 319 6.78 -22.54 8.99
CA ALA A 319 8.16 -22.09 8.84
C ALA A 319 8.59 -21.16 9.99
N GLU A 320 7.66 -20.38 10.56
CA GLU A 320 7.86 -19.57 11.77
C GLU A 320 7.95 -20.40 13.06
N GLY A 321 7.73 -21.73 13.01
CA GLY A 321 7.84 -22.63 14.15
C GLY A 321 6.63 -22.60 15.11
N VAL A 322 5.48 -22.11 14.65
CA VAL A 322 4.23 -22.08 15.42
C VAL A 322 3.76 -23.52 15.70
N SER A 323 3.36 -23.79 16.95
CA SER A 323 2.93 -25.13 17.34
C SER A 323 1.57 -25.46 16.74
N MET A 324 1.36 -26.71 16.32
CA MET A 324 0.05 -27.20 15.86
C MET A 324 -1.05 -27.09 16.93
N GLY A 325 -0.67 -26.92 18.21
CA GLY A 325 -1.59 -26.69 19.32
C GLY A 325 -2.11 -25.25 19.44
N ASP A 326 -1.51 -24.29 18.73
CA ASP A 326 -1.90 -22.88 18.87
C ASP A 326 -3.29 -22.61 18.28
N PRO A 327 -4.12 -21.75 18.93
CA PRO A 327 -5.47 -21.47 18.49
C PRO A 327 -5.50 -20.87 17.07
N LYS A 328 -4.46 -20.13 16.68
CA LYS A 328 -4.31 -19.53 15.35
C LYS A 328 -4.09 -20.59 14.26
N MET A 329 -3.20 -21.54 14.50
CA MET A 329 -2.96 -22.66 13.59
C MET A 329 -4.23 -23.52 13.46
N GLN A 330 -4.94 -23.77 14.57
CA GLN A 330 -6.22 -24.48 14.53
C GLN A 330 -7.30 -23.75 13.71
N ASN A 331 -7.38 -22.43 13.83
CA ASN A 331 -8.31 -21.61 13.05
C ASN A 331 -7.99 -21.66 11.55
N LEU A 332 -6.70 -21.60 11.17
CA LEU A 332 -6.28 -21.75 9.78
C LEU A 332 -6.57 -23.12 9.21
N GLN A 333 -6.30 -24.18 9.99
CA GLN A 333 -6.63 -25.54 9.58
C GLN A 333 -8.15 -25.71 9.41
N LEU A 334 -8.97 -25.09 10.27
CA LEU A 334 -10.42 -25.09 10.10
C LEU A 334 -10.83 -24.44 8.77
N THR A 335 -10.29 -23.25 8.49
CA THR A 335 -10.56 -22.53 7.23
C THR A 335 -10.11 -23.36 6.03
N TRP A 336 -8.93 -23.97 6.07
CA TRP A 336 -8.43 -24.86 5.02
C TRP A 336 -9.35 -26.07 4.79
N THR A 337 -9.88 -26.68 5.85
CA THR A 337 -10.83 -27.79 5.70
C THR A 337 -12.15 -27.37 5.05
N LEU A 338 -12.64 -26.16 5.36
CA LEU A 338 -13.83 -25.62 4.71
C LEU A 338 -13.57 -25.41 3.22
N VAL A 339 -12.51 -24.68 2.87
CA VAL A 339 -12.22 -24.27 1.49
C VAL A 339 -11.95 -25.49 0.61
N ASN A 340 -11.27 -26.51 1.13
CA ASN A 340 -11.10 -27.77 0.39
C ASN A 340 -12.42 -28.53 0.23
N TYR A 341 -13.24 -28.59 1.28
CA TYR A 341 -14.52 -29.27 1.21
C TYR A 341 -15.44 -28.63 0.16
N SER A 342 -15.56 -27.30 0.15
CA SER A 342 -16.36 -26.58 -0.84
C SER A 342 -15.81 -26.78 -2.26
N LEU A 343 -14.49 -26.68 -2.46
CA LEU A 343 -13.85 -26.96 -3.75
C LEU A 343 -14.19 -28.37 -4.26
N PHE A 344 -14.13 -29.39 -3.40
CA PHE A 344 -14.52 -30.75 -3.77
C PHE A 344 -16.01 -30.85 -4.11
N CYS A 345 -16.88 -30.18 -3.36
CA CYS A 345 -18.32 -30.14 -3.66
C CYS A 345 -18.59 -29.52 -5.04
N TRP A 346 -17.93 -28.41 -5.37
CA TRP A 346 -18.03 -27.76 -6.68
C TRP A 346 -17.51 -28.64 -7.82
N ARG A 347 -16.38 -29.34 -7.62
CA ARG A 347 -15.86 -30.31 -8.59
C ARG A 347 -16.82 -31.47 -8.82
N ILE A 348 -17.43 -32.00 -7.76
CA ILE A 348 -18.45 -33.06 -7.85
C ILE A 348 -19.70 -32.56 -8.59
N ALA A 349 -20.16 -31.34 -8.29
CA ALA A 349 -21.30 -30.74 -8.97
C ALA A 349 -21.06 -30.59 -10.48
N ARG A 350 -19.87 -30.08 -10.87
CA ARG A 350 -19.48 -30.00 -12.27
C ARG A 350 -19.45 -31.37 -12.94
N ASN A 351 -18.83 -32.36 -12.31
CA ASN A 351 -18.74 -33.73 -12.84
C ASN A 351 -20.13 -34.36 -13.02
N ARG A 352 -21.05 -34.11 -12.09
CA ARG A 352 -22.45 -34.57 -12.21
C ARG A 352 -23.14 -33.99 -13.44
N VAL A 353 -23.02 -32.67 -13.66
CA VAL A 353 -23.61 -32.01 -14.84
C VAL A 353 -23.00 -32.56 -16.14
N MET A 354 -21.68 -32.81 -16.17
CA MET A 354 -21.04 -33.45 -17.33
C MET A 354 -21.59 -34.85 -17.61
N VAL A 355 -21.76 -35.67 -16.58
CA VAL A 355 -22.32 -37.03 -16.70
C VAL A 355 -23.78 -36.98 -17.18
N GLU A 356 -24.58 -36.06 -16.63
CA GLU A 356 -25.97 -35.84 -17.07
C GLU A 356 -26.03 -35.37 -18.54
N GLY A 357 -25.12 -34.48 -18.96
CA GLY A 357 -24.98 -34.06 -20.35
C GLY A 357 -24.63 -35.22 -21.30
N ILE A 358 -23.68 -36.07 -20.91
CA ILE A 358 -23.32 -37.29 -21.68
C ILE A 358 -24.51 -38.26 -21.75
N ALA A 359 -25.22 -38.48 -20.64
CA ALA A 359 -26.39 -39.36 -20.59
C ALA A 359 -27.54 -38.86 -21.48
N GLN A 360 -27.77 -37.55 -21.52
CA GLN A 360 -28.76 -36.92 -22.41
C GLN A 360 -28.31 -36.98 -23.88
N GLY A 361 -27.01 -36.81 -24.16
CA GLY A 361 -26.42 -37.02 -25.49
C GLY A 361 -26.53 -38.47 -25.98
N GLY A 362 -26.36 -39.45 -25.08
CA GLY A 362 -26.55 -40.87 -25.34
C GLY A 362 -28.01 -41.22 -25.66
N LYS A 363 -28.98 -40.63 -24.95
CA LYS A 363 -30.42 -40.77 -25.27
C LYS A 363 -30.81 -40.14 -26.60
N ARG A 364 -30.16 -39.04 -27.01
CA ARG A 364 -30.34 -38.45 -28.36
C ARG A 364 -29.78 -39.33 -29.47
N LYS A 365 -28.65 -40.02 -29.25
CA LYS A 365 -28.12 -41.01 -30.19
C LYS A 365 -29.00 -42.27 -30.31
N ASN A 366 -29.61 -42.73 -29.21
CA ASN A 366 -30.50 -43.91 -29.26
C ASN A 366 -31.87 -43.67 -29.93
N LYS A 367 -32.20 -42.44 -30.34
CA LYS A 367 -33.44 -42.10 -31.06
C LYS A 367 -33.27 -41.95 -32.58
N LYS A 368 -32.02 -41.97 -33.08
CA LYS A 368 -31.70 -42.15 -34.49
C LYS A 368 -30.88 -43.42 -34.62
N GLY A 369 -31.52 -44.51 -35.02
CA GLY A 369 -30.82 -45.75 -35.36
C GLY A 369 -29.74 -45.49 -36.40
N GLY A 370 -28.60 -46.15 -36.25
CA GLY A 370 -27.56 -46.18 -37.27
C GLY A 370 -26.14 -46.16 -36.70
N GLU A 371 -25.54 -47.35 -36.68
CA GLU A 371 -24.10 -47.65 -36.74
C GLU A 371 -23.27 -47.55 -35.45
N GLU A 372 -23.03 -48.73 -34.87
CA GLU A 372 -21.97 -49.03 -33.92
C GLU A 372 -20.59 -48.69 -34.51
N VAL A 373 -20.02 -47.55 -34.12
CA VAL A 373 -18.60 -47.30 -34.33
C VAL A 373 -17.80 -48.05 -33.27
N ARG A 374 -17.28 -49.19 -33.69
CA ARG A 374 -16.35 -50.10 -32.99
C ARG A 374 -15.21 -49.30 -32.35
N VAL A 375 -15.17 -49.30 -31.02
CA VAL A 375 -14.08 -48.71 -30.21
C VAL A 375 -12.76 -49.39 -30.59
N LYS A 376 -11.86 -48.66 -31.27
CA LYS A 376 -10.47 -49.08 -31.42
C LYS A 376 -9.80 -48.99 -30.05
N LYS A 377 -9.43 -50.16 -29.50
CA LYS A 377 -8.56 -50.29 -28.32
C LYS A 377 -7.29 -49.47 -28.55
N LEU A 378 -7.03 -48.50 -27.68
CA LEU A 378 -5.74 -47.81 -27.55
C LEU A 378 -4.71 -48.81 -26.99
N GLY A 379 -4.12 -49.59 -27.89
CA GLY A 379 -2.82 -50.20 -27.67
C GLY A 379 -1.73 -49.25 -28.15
N HIS A 380 -0.66 -49.15 -27.37
CA HIS A 380 0.58 -48.39 -27.59
C HIS A 380 0.65 -46.96 -27.02
N LEU A 381 1.02 -46.89 -25.74
CA LEU A 381 2.20 -46.12 -25.34
C LEU A 381 3.06 -47.06 -24.50
N LYS A 382 4.10 -47.60 -25.15
CA LYS A 382 5.14 -48.39 -24.49
C LYS A 382 5.96 -47.47 -23.59
N GLU A 383 6.32 -48.03 -22.44
CA GLU A 383 7.44 -47.60 -21.60
C GLU A 383 8.71 -47.47 -22.45
N GLU A 384 9.31 -46.29 -22.44
CA GLU A 384 10.76 -46.13 -22.57
C GLU A 384 11.21 -45.26 -21.39
N VAL A 385 11.59 -45.95 -20.30
CA VAL A 385 12.52 -45.44 -19.30
C VAL A 385 13.59 -46.51 -19.14
N ALA A 386 14.73 -46.26 -19.77
CA ALA A 386 16.05 -46.68 -19.33
C ALA A 386 17.05 -45.61 -19.78
#